data_AF-A0A1N7KCZ2-F1
#
_entry.id   AF-A0A1N7KCZ2-F1
#
_cell.length_a   1.000
_cell.length_b   1.000
_cell.length_c   1.000
_cell.angle_alpha   90.00
_cell.angle_beta   90.00
_cell.angle_gamma   90.00
#
_symmetry.space_group_name_H-M   'P 1'
#
loop_
_entity.id
_entity.type
_entity.pdbx_description
1 polymer ?
#
loop_
_entity_poly.entity_id
_entity_poly.type
_entity_poly.pdbx_seq_one_letter_code
_entity_poly.pdbx_strand_id
1 'polypeptide(L)'
;MFIKIKKNCGIYMQHNGLEKQHLVPVTSNFLINLDHVAEVSFYTIKEKKIRYDLENHEFQIQPHTRVLHLQMTYTYAMIKENINGTKGSLVERSYYKLHFLPEEMGQYDELRTKIEEHVLNL
;
A
#
# COMPACT_ATOMS: atom_id res chain seq x y z
N MET A 1 -8.18 -15.50 4.01
CA MET A 1 -6.83 -16.02 3.68
C MET A 1 -5.75 -15.09 4.25
N PHE A 2 -4.62 -15.63 4.73
CA PHE A 2 -3.47 -14.82 5.13
C PHE A 2 -2.34 -14.87 4.10
N ILE A 3 -1.77 -13.70 3.79
CA ILE A 3 -0.50 -13.57 3.07
C ILE A 3 0.57 -13.18 4.08
N LYS A 4 1.70 -13.89 4.05
CA LYS A 4 2.88 -13.54 4.85
C LYS A 4 3.86 -12.75 3.98
N ILE A 5 4.11 -11.49 4.37
CA ILE A 5 5.19 -10.69 3.82
C ILE A 5 6.42 -10.93 4.69
N LYS A 6 7.52 -11.38 4.07
CA LYS A 6 8.80 -11.58 4.77
C LYS A 6 9.56 -10.26 4.87
N LYS A 7 10.40 -10.13 5.89
CA LYS A 7 11.36 -9.04 6.03
C LYS A 7 12.15 -8.90 4.74
N ASN A 8 12.11 -7.71 4.16
CA ASN A 8 12.81 -7.41 2.91
C ASN A 8 13.00 -5.89 2.79
N CYS A 9 14.26 -5.44 2.77
CA CYS A 9 14.58 -4.02 2.65
C CYS A 9 14.29 -3.44 1.25
N GLY A 10 14.10 -4.29 0.23
CA GLY A 10 13.64 -3.88 -1.11
C GLY A 10 12.12 -3.67 -1.21
N ILE A 11 11.38 -3.89 -0.12
CA ILE A 11 9.94 -3.61 -0.02
C ILE A 11 9.74 -2.45 0.96
N TYR A 12 9.02 -1.43 0.51
CA TYR A 12 8.59 -0.32 1.37
C TYR A 12 7.08 -0.35 1.57
N MET A 13 6.62 0.18 2.69
CA MET A 13 5.22 0.25 3.06
C MET A 13 4.76 1.70 3.24
N GLN A 14 3.53 1.98 2.82
CA GLN A 14 2.77 3.18 3.16
C GLN A 14 1.42 2.79 3.79
N HIS A 15 0.93 3.56 4.77
CA HIS A 15 -0.43 3.45 5.28
C HIS A 15 -0.95 4.82 5.72
N ASN A 16 -2.24 4.95 6.05
CA ASN A 16 -2.86 6.26 6.41
C ASN A 16 -2.21 6.97 7.61
N GLY A 17 -1.50 6.24 8.47
CA GLY A 17 -0.82 6.80 9.64
C GLY A 17 0.53 7.44 9.31
N LEU A 18 1.01 7.28 8.08
CA LEU A 18 2.20 7.95 7.57
C LEU A 18 1.81 9.19 6.77
N GLU A 19 2.69 10.18 6.78
CA GLU A 19 2.61 11.29 5.86
C GLU A 19 2.65 10.79 4.40
N LYS A 20 1.98 11.51 3.49
CA LYS A 20 1.74 11.06 2.09
C LYS A 20 3.02 10.81 1.28
N GLN A 21 4.17 11.32 1.72
CA GLN A 21 5.45 11.15 1.05
C GLN A 21 6.40 10.20 1.78
N HIS A 22 5.98 9.69 2.92
CA HIS A 22 6.80 8.81 3.75
C HIS A 22 6.57 7.36 3.40
N LEU A 23 7.67 6.62 3.40
CA LEU A 23 7.72 5.20 3.12
C LEU A 23 8.63 4.55 4.14
N VAL A 24 8.21 3.40 4.67
CA VAL A 24 9.00 2.66 5.66
C VAL A 24 9.46 1.33 5.08
N PRO A 25 10.73 0.93 5.24
CA PRO A 25 11.18 -0.38 4.79
C PRO A 25 10.49 -1.49 5.59
N VAL A 26 10.24 -2.62 4.95
CA VAL A 26 9.70 -3.82 5.61
C VAL A 26 10.80 -4.51 6.40
N THR A 27 10.95 -4.10 7.67
CA THR A 27 12.01 -4.56 8.57
C THR A 27 11.67 -5.82 9.37
N SER A 28 10.42 -6.26 9.33
CA SER A 28 9.93 -7.45 10.03
C SER A 28 8.98 -8.27 9.16
N ASN A 29 8.75 -9.53 9.54
CA ASN A 29 7.73 -10.36 8.92
C ASN A 29 6.35 -9.92 9.43
N PHE A 30 5.36 -9.83 8.57
CA PHE A 30 3.98 -9.59 8.98
C PHE A 30 2.99 -10.36 8.10
N LEU A 31 1.76 -10.47 8.58
CA LEU A 31 0.67 -11.16 7.89
C LEU A 31 -0.43 -10.16 7.56
N ILE A 32 -0.99 -10.26 6.36
CA ILE A 32 -2.17 -9.52 5.95
C ILE A 32 -3.32 -10.52 5.80
N ASN A 33 -4.44 -10.26 6.46
CA ASN A 33 -5.67 -11.00 6.22
C ASN A 33 -6.42 -10.38 5.03
N LEU A 34 -6.51 -11.13 3.93
CA LEU A 34 -7.23 -10.69 2.73
C LEU A 34 -8.75 -10.66 2.92
N ASP A 35 -9.30 -11.35 3.92
CA ASP A 35 -10.74 -11.33 4.19
C ASP A 35 -11.21 -9.94 4.68
N HIS A 36 -10.27 -9.07 5.05
CA HIS A 36 -10.52 -7.68 5.42
C HIS A 36 -10.14 -6.67 4.32
N VAL A 37 -9.78 -7.14 3.12
CA VAL A 37 -9.47 -6.26 1.99
C VAL A 37 -10.74 -6.03 1.18
N ALA A 38 -11.12 -4.77 1.01
CA ALA A 38 -12.26 -4.36 0.20
C ALA A 38 -11.90 -4.24 -1.29
N GLU A 39 -10.69 -3.76 -1.58
CA GLU A 39 -10.19 -3.57 -2.94
C GLU A 39 -8.68 -3.83 -2.99
N VAL A 40 -8.23 -4.46 -4.08
CA VAL A 40 -6.82 -4.61 -4.41
C VAL A 40 -6.55 -3.90 -5.73
N SER A 41 -5.58 -2.99 -5.75
CA SER A 41 -5.10 -2.35 -6.98
C SER A 41 -3.63 -2.66 -7.22
N PHE A 42 -3.28 -2.94 -8.48
CA PHE A 42 -1.92 -3.20 -8.91
C PHE A 42 -1.49 -2.11 -9.90
N TYR A 43 -0.39 -1.43 -9.64
CA TYR A 43 0.12 -0.42 -10.57
C TYR A 43 1.64 -0.29 -10.52
N THR A 44 2.18 0.55 -11.39
CA THR A 44 3.62 0.71 -11.55
C THR A 44 3.97 2.18 -11.59
N ILE A 45 5.02 2.53 -10.86
CA ILE A 45 5.56 3.88 -10.84
C ILE A 45 6.33 4.10 -12.15
N LYS A 46 5.89 5.06 -12.96
CA LYS A 46 6.46 5.33 -14.29
C LYS A 46 7.71 6.21 -14.25
N GLU A 47 7.86 7.00 -13.19
CA GLU A 47 8.87 8.06 -13.09
C GLU A 47 9.54 8.00 -11.72
N LYS A 48 10.74 8.56 -11.62
CA LYS A 48 11.43 8.70 -10.33
C LYS A 48 10.58 9.53 -9.39
N LYS A 49 10.42 9.05 -8.15
CA LYS A 49 9.72 9.80 -7.09
C LYS A 49 10.63 9.98 -5.90
N ILE A 50 10.68 11.21 -5.41
CA ILE A 50 11.31 11.54 -4.14
C ILE A 50 10.36 11.14 -3.01
N ARG A 51 10.91 10.48 -1.99
CA ARG A 51 10.21 9.98 -0.80
C ARG A 51 11.08 10.23 0.43
N TYR A 52 10.46 10.11 1.61
CA TYR A 52 11.11 10.33 2.89
C TYR A 52 10.98 9.10 3.79
N ASP A 53 12.01 8.83 4.58
CA ASP A 53 11.90 7.89 5.70
C ASP A 53 11.28 8.58 6.94
N LEU A 54 11.17 7.86 8.05
CA LEU A 54 10.61 8.42 9.30
C LEU A 54 11.48 9.51 9.94
N GLU A 55 12.75 9.58 9.54
CA GLU A 55 13.73 10.56 10.02
C GLU A 55 13.81 11.78 9.08
N ASN A 56 12.94 11.84 8.06
CA ASN A 56 12.91 12.84 6.99
C ASN A 56 14.15 12.84 6.09
N HIS A 57 14.88 11.73 6.02
CA HIS A 57 15.91 11.57 5.01
C HIS A 57 15.28 11.29 3.65
N GLU A 58 15.77 12.00 2.65
CA GLU A 58 15.32 11.85 1.28
C GLU A 58 15.88 10.58 0.64
N PHE A 59 15.02 9.84 -0.06
CA PHE A 59 15.46 8.78 -0.95
C PHE A 59 14.59 8.69 -2.21
N GLN A 60 15.12 8.01 -3.23
CA GLN A 60 14.45 7.89 -4.52
C GLN A 60 13.82 6.51 -4.70
N ILE A 61 12.54 6.50 -5.06
CA ILE A 61 11.88 5.34 -5.63
C ILE A 61 12.12 5.33 -7.13
N GLN A 62 12.73 4.25 -7.60
CA GLN A 62 13.09 4.09 -9.01
C GLN A 62 11.84 3.84 -9.87
N PRO A 63 11.88 4.20 -11.17
CA PRO A 63 10.87 3.78 -12.13
C PRO A 63 10.74 2.26 -12.15
N HIS A 64 9.59 1.77 -12.59
CA HIS A 64 9.24 0.34 -12.61
C HIS A 64 9.05 -0.32 -11.24
N THR A 65 9.16 0.44 -10.15
CA THR A 65 8.67 0.00 -8.83
C THR A 65 7.20 -0.38 -8.93
N ARG A 66 6.88 -1.62 -8.56
CA ARG A 66 5.51 -2.14 -8.56
C ARG A 66 4.85 -1.84 -7.23
N VAL A 67 3.57 -1.53 -7.27
CA VAL A 67 2.80 -1.22 -6.08
C VAL A 67 1.59 -2.13 -6.01
N LEU A 68 1.46 -2.78 -4.85
CA LEU A 68 0.26 -3.44 -4.40
C LEU A 68 -0.45 -2.50 -3.42
N HIS A 69 -1.65 -2.06 -3.77
CA HIS A 69 -2.46 -1.21 -2.91
C HIS A 69 -3.65 -2.01 -2.38
N LEU A 70 -3.72 -2.15 -1.06
CA LEU A 70 -4.77 -2.88 -0.36
C LEU A 70 -5.63 -1.86 0.38
N GLN A 71 -6.85 -1.65 -0.11
CA GLN A 71 -7.85 -0.86 0.60
C GLN A 71 -8.61 -1.79 1.54
N MET A 72 -8.55 -1.53 2.84
CA MET A 72 -9.19 -2.38 3.84
C MET A 72 -10.68 -2.03 3.99
N THR A 73 -11.46 -2.96 4.55
CA THR A 73 -12.90 -2.77 4.81
C THR A 73 -13.18 -1.86 6.00
N TYR A 74 -12.24 -1.77 6.95
CA TYR A 74 -12.41 -0.99 8.17
C TYR A 74 -12.02 0.49 8.00
N THR A 75 -12.69 1.33 8.78
CA THR A 75 -12.47 2.78 8.82
C THR A 75 -11.17 3.12 9.54
N TYR A 76 -10.38 3.99 8.93
CA TYR A 76 -9.24 4.64 9.57
C TYR A 76 -9.68 5.89 10.34
N ALA A 77 -10.40 6.79 9.67
CA ALA A 77 -10.80 8.07 10.24
C ALA A 77 -12.18 8.51 9.72
N MET A 78 -12.86 9.31 10.52
CA MET A 78 -14.10 10.00 10.13
C MET A 78 -13.88 11.50 10.31
N ILE A 79 -13.92 12.23 9.22
CA ILE A 79 -13.72 13.69 9.20
C ILE A 79 -15.09 14.33 9.02
N LYS A 80 -15.49 15.16 9.97
CA LYS A 80 -16.71 15.97 9.84
C LYS A 80 -16.40 17.14 8.90
N GLU A 81 -17.08 17.20 7.77
CA GLU A 81 -16.91 18.29 6.80
C GLU A 81 -18.23 19.02 6.61
N ASN A 82 -18.14 20.32 6.30
CA ASN A 82 -19.29 21.12 5.91
C ASN A 82 -19.15 21.42 4.41
N ILE A 83 -19.81 20.61 3.58
CA ILE A 83 -19.75 20.74 2.12
C ILE A 83 -20.97 21.55 1.71
N ASN A 84 -20.76 22.76 1.20
CA ASN A 84 -21.81 23.68 0.75
C ASN A 84 -22.93 23.92 1.79
N GLY A 85 -22.58 24.08 3.06
CA GLY A 85 -23.53 24.31 4.16
C GLY A 85 -24.28 23.06 4.64
N THR A 86 -24.02 21.90 4.04
CA THR A 86 -24.54 20.62 4.50
C THR A 86 -23.48 19.90 5.34
N LYS A 87 -23.84 19.55 6.58
CA LYS A 87 -22.98 18.73 7.44
C LYS A 87 -22.88 17.32 6.86
N GLY A 88 -21.70 16.94 6.41
CA GLY A 88 -21.35 15.61 5.95
C GLY A 88 -20.24 14.98 6.78
N SER A 89 -19.98 13.70 6.55
CA SER A 89 -18.83 13.00 7.12
C SER A 89 -18.09 12.27 6.01
N LEU A 90 -16.81 12.57 5.85
CA LEU A 90 -15.91 11.79 5.01
C LEU A 90 -15.40 10.61 5.84
N VAL A 91 -15.59 9.39 5.32
CA VAL A 91 -15.06 8.17 5.92
C VAL A 91 -13.85 7.74 5.12
N GLU A 92 -12.66 7.84 5.73
CA GLU A 92 -11.44 7.30 5.16
C GLU A 92 -11.27 5.86 5.63
N ARG A 93 -11.14 4.92 4.69
CA ARG A 93 -10.78 3.53 4.99
C ARG A 93 -9.28 3.39 5.16
N SER A 94 -8.88 2.43 5.99
CA SER A 94 -7.47 2.06 6.10
C SER A 94 -6.94 1.48 4.79
N TYR A 95 -5.67 1.75 4.49
CA TYR A 95 -4.98 1.17 3.36
C TYR A 95 -3.55 0.79 3.73
N TYR A 96 -3.02 -0.18 2.99
CA TYR A 96 -1.59 -0.48 2.95
C TYR A 96 -1.12 -0.47 1.50
N LYS A 97 -0.01 0.20 1.21
CA LYS A 97 0.68 0.13 -0.08
C LYS A 97 2.02 -0.53 0.13
N LEU A 98 2.29 -1.59 -0.61
CA LEU A 98 3.58 -2.23 -0.66
C LEU A 98 4.26 -1.86 -1.97
N HIS A 99 5.40 -1.20 -1.86
CA HIS A 99 6.26 -0.77 -2.96
C HIS A 99 7.40 -1.78 -3.11
N PHE A 100 7.36 -2.55 -4.18
CA PHE A 100 8.39 -3.52 -4.54
C PHE A 100 9.35 -2.85 -5.51
N LEU A 101 10.58 -2.62 -5.06
CA LEU A 101 11.63 -2.11 -5.95
C LEU A 101 11.85 -3.06 -7.13
N PRO A 102 12.42 -2.58 -8.26
CA PRO A 102 12.65 -3.40 -9.45
C PRO A 102 13.44 -4.70 -9.21
N GLU A 103 14.26 -4.74 -8.17
CA GLU A 103 15.03 -5.93 -7.77
C GLU A 103 14.16 -7.01 -7.12
N GLU A 104 12.99 -6.65 -6.58
CA GLU A 104 12.08 -7.53 -5.82
C GLU A 104 10.88 -8.04 -6.63
N MET A 105 10.97 -7.99 -7.96
CA MET A 105 9.89 -8.37 -8.88
C MET A 105 9.39 -9.80 -8.65
N GLY A 106 10.26 -10.75 -8.29
CA GLY A 106 9.85 -12.13 -8.03
C GLY A 106 8.85 -12.27 -6.88
N GLN A 107 9.03 -11.51 -5.79
CA GLN A 107 8.09 -11.53 -4.66
C GLN A 107 6.77 -10.84 -5.01
N TYR A 108 6.83 -9.78 -5.82
CA TYR A 108 5.63 -9.12 -6.32
C TYR A 108 4.80 -10.06 -7.22
N ASP A 109 5.44 -10.76 -8.16
CA ASP A 109 4.76 -11.63 -9.12
C ASP A 109 4.15 -12.86 -8.43
N GLU A 110 4.85 -13.46 -7.46
CA GLU A 110 4.31 -14.56 -6.64
C GLU A 110 3.06 -14.11 -5.88
N LEU A 111 3.14 -12.96 -5.22
CA LEU A 111 2.05 -12.38 -4.46
C LEU A 111 0.85 -12.03 -5.33
N ARG A 112 1.09 -11.37 -6.46
CA ARG A 112 0.06 -10.98 -7.43
C ARG A 112 -0.65 -12.22 -7.97
N THR A 113 0.11 -13.22 -8.41
CA THR A 113 -0.44 -14.48 -8.93
C THR A 113 -1.36 -15.13 -7.91
N LYS A 114 -0.93 -15.19 -6.64
CA LYS A 114 -1.75 -15.76 -5.57
C LYS A 114 -3.03 -14.99 -5.31
N ILE A 115 -3.03 -13.66 -5.42
CA ILE A 115 -4.25 -12.86 -5.32
C ILE A 115 -5.15 -13.11 -6.55
N GLU A 116 -4.56 -13.15 -7.74
CA GLU A 116 -5.29 -13.37 -9.00
C GLU A 116 -5.94 -14.77 -9.09
N GLU A 117 -5.40 -15.78 -8.41
CA GLU A 117 -6.02 -17.12 -8.26
C GLU A 117 -7.38 -17.08 -7.53
N HIS A 118 -7.68 -16.02 -6.77
CA HIS A 118 -8.92 -15.87 -5.99
C HIS A 118 -9.98 -14.99 -6.65
N VAL A 119 -9.75 -14.52 -7.87
CA VAL A 119 -10.66 -13.61 -8.55
C VAL A 119 -11.00 -14.11 -9.96
N LEU A 120 -12.16 -13.68 -10.46
CA LEU A 120 -12.50 -13.86 -11.86
C LEU A 120 -11.78 -12.78 -12.68
N ASN A 121 -10.91 -13.21 -13.59
CA ASN A 121 -10.28 -12.32 -14.57
C ASN A 121 -11.21 -12.16 -15.78
N LEU A 122 -11.64 -10.92 -16.03
CA LEU A 122 -12.48 -10.53 -17.17
C LEU A 122 -11.64 -9.90 -18.29
#